data_AF-A0A1C4V5E2-F1
#
_entry.id   AF-A0A1C4V5E2-F1
#
_cell.length_a   1.000
_cell.length_b   1.000
_cell.length_c   1.000
_cell.angle_alpha   90.00
_cell.angle_beta   90.00
_cell.angle_gamma   90.00
#
_symmetry.space_group_name_H-M   'P 1'
#
loop_
_entity.id
_entity.type
_entity.pdbx_description
1 polymer ?
#
loop_
_entity_poly.entity_id
_entity_poly.type
_entity_poly.pdbx_seq_one_letter_code
_entity_poly.pdbx_strand_id
1 'polypeptide(L)'
;MFATTLIAVTMYPPPAPRPPAAPNWFRRASPGRRLAVILGSVALSILLLCCAGTAIVGALVGEPEPTRTGTAAEEPQQPIVAAPAEPTEEAPAQELSPVAEPSLSADPAASSPAPTTSTAVAAPVVQVTTVTERATIRYGERTVKDSSLAVGKRVVRTKGVNGVKTLTYEVTTTDGVRTAKKLVRSVVTKQPVTQVVAVGTKKAPQANCDPNYSGCVPIASDVDCSGGSGNGPAYVSGPIRVIGDDIYDLDRDGDGTACD
;
A
#
# COMPACT_ATOMS: atom_id res chain seq x y z
N MET A 1 -62.08 -29.56 -23.66
CA MET A 1 -62.10 -28.08 -23.59
C MET A 1 -61.69 -27.71 -22.16
N PHE A 2 -60.40 -27.44 -21.93
CA PHE A 2 -59.90 -26.98 -20.63
C PHE A 2 -59.15 -25.68 -20.87
N ALA A 3 -59.70 -24.59 -20.34
CA ALA A 3 -59.18 -23.24 -20.48
C ALA A 3 -58.06 -23.02 -19.46
N THR A 4 -56.85 -22.82 -19.95
CA THR A 4 -55.67 -22.50 -19.12
C THR A 4 -55.68 -21.00 -18.83
N THR A 5 -55.98 -20.63 -17.58
CA THR A 5 -55.97 -19.25 -17.11
C THR A 5 -54.54 -18.85 -16.73
N LEU A 6 -53.92 -17.96 -17.52
CA LEU A 6 -52.65 -17.31 -17.20
C LEU A 6 -52.90 -16.18 -16.18
N ILE A 7 -52.42 -16.36 -14.95
CA ILE A 7 -52.38 -15.30 -13.93
C ILE A 7 -51.09 -14.51 -14.13
N ALA A 8 -51.21 -13.29 -14.67
CA ALA A 8 -50.13 -12.33 -14.74
C ALA A 8 -49.89 -11.73 -13.34
N VAL A 9 -48.84 -12.17 -12.66
CA VAL A 9 -48.37 -11.55 -11.41
C VAL A 9 -47.59 -10.29 -11.77
N THR A 10 -48.22 -9.14 -11.57
CA THR A 10 -47.56 -7.83 -11.69
C THR A 10 -46.60 -7.64 -10.51
N MET A 11 -45.32 -7.97 -10.70
CA MET A 11 -44.26 -7.63 -9.75
C MET A 11 -44.10 -6.11 -9.71
N TYR A 12 -44.61 -5.47 -8.66
CA TYR A 12 -44.29 -4.08 -8.35
C TYR A 12 -42.84 -3.99 -7.84
N PRO A 13 -42.00 -3.10 -8.39
CA PRO A 13 -40.66 -2.89 -7.86
C PRO A 13 -40.73 -2.29 -6.45
N PRO A 14 -39.80 -2.64 -5.54
CA PRO A 14 -39.77 -2.07 -4.21
C PRO A 14 -39.51 -0.55 -4.26
N PRO A 15 -40.04 0.23 -3.30
CA PRO A 15 -39.82 1.66 -3.23
C PRO A 15 -38.33 1.96 -3.03
N ALA A 16 -37.82 2.96 -3.76
CA ALA A 16 -36.44 3.40 -3.66
C ALA A 16 -36.10 3.83 -2.21
N PRO A 17 -34.87 3.57 -1.74
CA PRO A 17 -34.42 4.01 -0.41
C PRO A 17 -34.48 5.54 -0.31
N ARG A 18 -34.98 6.03 0.82
CA ARG A 18 -35.03 7.48 1.10
C ARG A 18 -33.61 8.03 1.19
N PRO A 19 -33.33 9.23 0.63
CA PRO A 19 -32.03 9.85 0.78
C PRO A 19 -31.72 10.13 2.25
N PRO A 20 -30.44 10.04 2.66
CA PRO A 20 -30.03 10.30 4.04
C PRO A 20 -30.40 11.73 4.45
N ALA A 21 -30.81 11.89 5.71
CA ALA A 21 -31.11 13.20 6.28
C ALA A 21 -29.89 14.13 6.17
N ALA A 22 -30.10 15.33 5.62
CA ALA A 22 -29.03 16.30 5.43
C ALA A 22 -28.41 16.70 6.79
N PRO A 23 -27.08 16.76 6.90
CA PRO A 23 -26.40 17.00 8.17
C PRO A 23 -26.72 18.39 8.75
N ASN A 24 -26.94 18.41 10.07
CA ASN A 24 -27.54 19.50 10.84
C ASN A 24 -26.85 20.87 10.69
N TRP A 25 -25.57 20.87 10.31
CA TRP A 25 -24.78 22.09 10.12
C TRP A 25 -25.24 22.93 8.92
N PHE A 26 -25.87 22.31 7.90
CA PHE A 26 -26.37 23.03 6.71
C PHE A 26 -27.54 23.96 7.04
N ARG A 27 -28.35 23.61 8.06
CA ARG A 27 -29.45 24.45 8.54
C ARG A 27 -29.00 25.64 9.38
N ARG A 28 -27.74 25.65 9.84
CA ARG A 28 -27.15 26.74 10.63
C ARG A 28 -26.33 27.72 9.78
N ALA A 29 -26.08 27.40 8.50
CA ALA A 29 -25.38 28.29 7.58
C ALA A 29 -26.27 29.45 7.10
N SER A 30 -25.68 30.65 6.99
CA SER A 30 -26.33 31.85 6.45
C SER A 30 -26.73 31.67 4.97
N PRO A 31 -27.75 32.38 4.46
CA PRO A 31 -28.26 32.20 3.10
C PRO A 31 -27.17 32.29 2.01
N GLY A 32 -26.22 33.22 2.15
CA GLY A 32 -25.10 33.37 1.20
C GLY A 32 -24.12 32.19 1.21
N ARG A 33 -23.93 31.54 2.35
CA ARG A 33 -23.02 30.39 2.48
C ARG A 33 -23.67 29.08 1.98
N ARG A 34 -25.01 29.02 1.90
CA ARG A 34 -25.75 27.91 1.28
C ARG A 34 -25.65 27.93 -0.24
N LEU A 35 -25.77 29.11 -0.86
CA LEU A 35 -25.61 29.25 -2.32
C LEU A 35 -24.19 28.91 -2.79
N ALA A 36 -23.17 29.30 -2.03
CA ALA A 36 -21.77 29.00 -2.38
C ALA A 36 -21.47 27.48 -2.42
N VAL A 37 -22.06 26.69 -1.51
CA VAL A 37 -21.85 25.23 -1.49
C VAL A 37 -22.60 24.54 -2.63
N ILE A 38 -23.80 25.00 -2.97
CA ILE A 38 -24.61 24.42 -4.06
C ILE A 38 -23.97 24.72 -5.42
N LEU A 39 -23.44 25.93 -5.63
CA LEU A 39 -22.76 26.28 -6.88
C LEU A 39 -21.37 25.64 -7.00
N GLY A 40 -20.65 25.50 -5.88
CA GLY A 40 -19.35 24.83 -5.86
C GLY A 40 -19.41 23.32 -6.14
N SER A 41 -20.46 22.63 -5.70
CA SER A 41 -20.61 21.18 -5.93
C SER A 41 -21.02 20.82 -7.36
N VAL A 42 -21.81 21.69 -8.02
CA VAL A 42 -22.19 21.54 -9.44
C VAL A 42 -20.98 21.76 -10.35
N ALA A 43 -20.14 22.77 -10.06
CA ALA A 43 -18.92 23.02 -10.85
C ALA A 43 -17.87 21.90 -10.71
N LEU A 44 -17.70 21.34 -9.51
CA LEU A 44 -16.75 20.24 -9.28
C LEU A 44 -17.21 18.92 -9.92
N SER A 45 -18.52 18.67 -9.97
CA SER A 45 -19.09 17.48 -10.62
C SER A 45 -18.97 17.54 -12.14
N ILE A 46 -19.16 18.72 -12.75
CA ILE A 46 -18.99 18.91 -14.20
C ILE A 46 -17.51 18.78 -14.61
N LEU A 47 -16.57 19.24 -13.76
CA LEU A 47 -15.14 19.11 -14.01
C LEU A 47 -14.64 17.65 -13.92
N LEU A 48 -15.19 16.86 -12.99
CA LEU A 48 -14.89 15.42 -12.87
C LEU A 48 -15.47 14.60 -14.03
N LEU A 49 -16.64 14.99 -14.55
CA LEU A 49 -17.27 14.30 -15.68
C LEU A 49 -16.59 14.61 -17.04
N CYS A 50 -15.86 15.73 -17.14
CA CYS A 50 -15.14 16.11 -18.36
C CYS A 50 -13.72 15.51 -18.45
N CYS A 51 -13.11 15.13 -17.32
CA CYS A 51 -11.74 14.62 -17.27
C CYS A 51 -11.62 13.09 -17.10
N ALA A 52 -12.72 12.38 -16.87
CA ALA A 52 -12.76 10.92 -16.80
C ALA A 52 -13.60 10.35 -17.95
N GLY A 53 -13.10 10.55 -19.17
CA GLY A 53 -13.64 9.90 -20.37
C GLY A 53 -13.58 8.37 -20.26
N THR A 54 -14.76 7.75 -20.38
CA THR A 54 -15.06 6.50 -21.11
C THR A 54 -14.01 5.37 -21.07
N ALA A 55 -14.27 4.35 -20.25
CA ALA A 55 -13.70 3.00 -20.45
C ALA A 55 -14.61 1.90 -19.92
N ILE A 56 -15.87 1.83 -20.35
CA ILE A 56 -16.68 0.60 -20.24
C ILE A 56 -17.64 0.54 -21.44
N VAL A 57 -17.45 -0.43 -22.34
CA VAL A 57 -18.45 -1.37 -22.89
C VAL A 57 -17.85 -2.14 -24.07
N GLY A 58 -17.94 -3.47 -24.01
CA GLY A 58 -17.84 -4.39 -25.16
C GLY A 58 -16.83 -5.52 -24.92
N ALA A 59 -17.12 -6.80 -25.09
CA ALA A 59 -18.37 -7.49 -25.40
C ALA A 59 -18.16 -8.98 -25.07
N LEU A 60 -19.27 -9.66 -24.77
CA LEU A 60 -19.40 -11.10 -24.67
C LEU A 60 -19.29 -11.74 -26.07
N VAL A 61 -18.34 -12.64 -26.29
CA VAL A 61 -18.47 -13.76 -27.24
C VAL A 61 -17.67 -14.94 -26.65
N GLY A 62 -18.34 -16.08 -26.49
CA GLY A 62 -17.74 -17.32 -26.04
C GLY A 62 -17.27 -18.22 -27.19
N GLU A 63 -16.76 -19.38 -26.77
CA GLU A 63 -16.35 -20.60 -27.53
C GLU A 63 -14.91 -20.64 -28.07
N PRO A 64 -14.31 -21.84 -28.27
CA PRO A 64 -14.26 -23.02 -27.39
C PRO A 64 -12.81 -23.53 -27.18
N GLU A 65 -12.63 -24.56 -26.33
CA GLU A 65 -11.38 -25.31 -26.12
C GLU A 65 -10.72 -25.81 -27.43
N PRO A 66 -9.41 -26.08 -27.38
CA PRO A 66 -9.06 -27.49 -27.56
C PRO A 66 -8.09 -28.01 -26.49
N THR A 67 -8.50 -29.16 -25.97
CA THR A 67 -7.73 -30.21 -25.32
C THR A 67 -6.32 -30.36 -25.88
N ARG A 68 -5.31 -30.34 -25.00
CA ARG A 68 -4.07 -31.10 -25.24
C ARG A 68 -3.67 -31.85 -23.99
N THR A 69 -3.96 -33.15 -24.07
CA THR A 69 -3.45 -34.25 -23.28
C THR A 69 -1.92 -34.24 -23.23
N GLY A 70 -1.37 -34.51 -22.04
CA GLY A 70 0.05 -34.67 -21.77
C GLY A 70 0.26 -35.31 -20.40
N THR A 71 0.13 -36.62 -20.36
CA THR A 71 0.42 -37.55 -19.25
C THR A 71 1.90 -37.57 -18.88
N ALA A 72 2.23 -37.58 -17.57
CA ALA A 72 3.30 -38.36 -16.88
C ALA A 72 3.38 -37.88 -15.41
N ALA A 73 3.01 -38.69 -14.40
CA ALA A 73 3.87 -39.62 -13.64
C ALA A 73 4.99 -38.87 -12.85
N GLU A 74 4.94 -38.80 -11.51
CA GLU A 74 5.65 -39.71 -10.55
C GLU A 74 7.19 -39.51 -10.63
N GLU A 75 8.04 -39.23 -9.63
CA GLU A 75 8.08 -39.32 -8.16
C GLU A 75 9.29 -38.42 -7.67
N PRO A 76 9.99 -38.58 -6.51
CA PRO A 76 10.52 -37.50 -5.70
C PRO A 76 12.05 -37.34 -5.79
N GLN A 77 12.57 -36.10 -5.75
CA GLN A 77 14.02 -35.91 -5.57
C GLN A 77 14.37 -35.01 -4.38
N GLN A 78 15.13 -35.67 -3.51
CA GLN A 78 15.78 -35.29 -2.26
C GLN A 78 16.84 -34.18 -2.42
N PRO A 79 17.42 -33.68 -1.31
CA PRO A 79 18.01 -32.35 -1.22
C PRO A 79 19.47 -32.32 -1.68
N ILE A 80 19.85 -31.26 -2.39
CA ILE A 80 21.24 -30.95 -2.70
C ILE A 80 21.85 -30.14 -1.55
N VAL A 81 22.79 -30.80 -0.88
CA VAL A 81 23.73 -30.27 0.10
C VAL A 81 24.85 -29.54 -0.65
N ALA A 82 25.18 -28.31 -0.29
CA ALA A 82 26.52 -27.76 -0.52
C ALA A 82 26.81 -26.66 0.51
N ALA A 83 27.86 -26.92 1.28
CA ALA A 83 28.43 -26.12 2.35
C ALA A 83 29.40 -25.03 1.77
N PRO A 84 30.17 -24.30 2.59
CA PRO A 84 30.50 -22.89 2.37
C PRO A 84 31.83 -22.68 1.62
N ALA A 85 32.00 -21.49 1.03
CA ALA A 85 33.30 -20.98 0.62
C ALA A 85 33.62 -19.68 1.36
N GLU A 86 34.79 -19.68 1.99
CA GLU A 86 35.43 -18.65 2.81
C GLU A 86 35.77 -17.36 2.03
N PRO A 87 36.05 -16.24 2.73
CA PRO A 87 36.42 -14.97 2.12
C PRO A 87 37.93 -14.91 1.83
N THR A 88 38.30 -14.47 0.64
CA THR A 88 39.68 -14.08 0.30
C THR A 88 39.83 -12.58 0.46
N GLU A 89 40.65 -12.21 1.45
CA GLU A 89 41.28 -10.92 1.63
C GLU A 89 42.67 -10.98 0.99
N GLU A 90 42.99 -10.09 0.03
CA GLU A 90 44.31 -9.44 -0.03
C GLU A 90 44.35 -8.27 -1.04
N ALA A 91 45.06 -7.22 -0.61
CA ALA A 91 45.38 -5.96 -1.28
C ALA A 91 46.52 -6.16 -2.35
N PRO A 92 47.21 -5.15 -2.94
CA PRO A 92 47.20 -3.70 -2.66
C PRO A 92 47.21 -2.75 -3.88
N ALA A 93 47.02 -1.47 -3.55
CA ALA A 93 47.26 -0.32 -4.40
C ALA A 93 48.74 -0.19 -4.78
N GLN A 94 49.01 0.17 -6.04
CA GLN A 94 50.31 0.71 -6.44
C GLN A 94 50.16 2.05 -7.15
N GLU A 95 51.00 2.94 -6.63
CA GLU A 95 51.35 4.29 -7.03
C GLU A 95 52.30 4.25 -8.22
N LEU A 96 52.05 5.07 -9.26
CA LEU A 96 53.06 5.38 -10.27
C LEU A 96 52.92 6.85 -10.70
N SER A 97 53.95 7.62 -10.34
CA SER A 97 54.28 8.94 -10.89
C SER A 97 54.54 8.88 -12.41
N PRO A 98 54.62 10.04 -13.07
CA PRO A 98 55.82 10.23 -13.88
C PRO A 98 56.48 11.61 -13.72
N VAL A 99 57.81 11.55 -13.84
CA VAL A 99 58.82 12.61 -13.80
C VAL A 99 59.14 13.05 -15.24
N ALA A 100 59.61 14.30 -15.34
CA ALA A 100 60.61 14.82 -16.27
C ALA A 100 60.13 15.72 -17.44
N GLU A 101 60.55 16.98 -17.33
CA GLU A 101 60.79 17.96 -18.38
C GLU A 101 61.77 17.43 -19.44
N PRO A 102 61.79 18.04 -20.64
CA PRO A 102 63.03 18.76 -20.97
C PRO A 102 62.82 20.15 -21.58
N SER A 103 63.79 20.99 -21.25
CA SER A 103 64.07 22.33 -21.77
C SER A 103 64.66 22.27 -23.18
N LEU A 104 64.30 23.21 -24.06
CA LEU A 104 65.14 23.70 -25.17
C LEU A 104 64.65 25.08 -25.65
N SER A 105 65.54 26.06 -25.61
CA SER A 105 65.40 27.42 -26.17
C SER A 105 65.92 27.48 -27.62
N ALA A 106 65.25 28.25 -28.49
CA ALA A 106 65.87 29.17 -29.46
C ALA A 106 64.80 29.96 -30.25
N ASP A 107 64.90 31.29 -30.20
CA ASP A 107 64.35 32.30 -31.14
C ASP A 107 65.41 32.56 -32.27
N PRO A 108 65.20 33.39 -33.32
CA PRO A 108 63.98 33.97 -33.93
C PRO A 108 63.96 33.85 -35.48
N ALA A 109 62.89 34.31 -36.15
CA ALA A 109 62.88 35.10 -37.41
C ALA A 109 61.67 34.84 -38.33
N ALA A 110 60.89 35.90 -38.51
CA ALA A 110 60.20 36.36 -39.72
C ALA A 110 59.95 35.36 -40.87
N SER A 111 58.67 35.11 -41.18
CA SER A 111 58.05 35.54 -42.44
C SER A 111 56.55 35.32 -42.41
N SER A 112 55.83 36.43 -42.50
CA SER A 112 54.40 36.50 -42.74
C SER A 112 54.10 36.08 -44.18
N PRO A 113 53.14 35.19 -44.39
CA PRO A 113 52.13 35.42 -45.40
C PRO A 113 50.79 35.65 -44.72
N ALA A 114 50.07 36.66 -45.21
CA ALA A 114 48.76 37.06 -44.73
C ALA A 114 47.79 35.86 -44.62
N PRO A 115 47.09 35.67 -43.49
CA PRO A 115 45.93 34.80 -43.51
C PRO A 115 44.86 35.50 -44.32
N THR A 116 44.53 34.97 -45.49
CA THR A 116 43.23 35.20 -46.09
C THR A 116 42.19 34.81 -45.05
N THR A 117 41.49 35.80 -44.51
CA THR A 117 40.29 35.67 -43.68
C THR A 117 39.18 35.04 -44.51
N SER A 118 39.26 33.73 -44.73
CA SER A 118 38.09 32.92 -44.99
C SER A 118 37.51 32.57 -43.63
N THR A 119 36.59 33.41 -43.15
CA THR A 119 35.72 33.10 -42.01
C THR A 119 34.79 31.97 -42.42
N ALA A 120 35.32 30.75 -42.48
CA ALA A 120 34.51 29.55 -42.54
C ALA A 120 33.88 29.40 -41.15
N VAL A 121 32.60 29.77 -41.05
CA VAL A 121 31.79 29.50 -39.85
C VAL A 121 31.79 27.99 -39.66
N ALA A 122 32.48 27.52 -38.62
CA ALA A 122 32.54 26.09 -38.32
C ALA A 122 31.12 25.55 -38.14
N ALA A 123 30.80 24.46 -38.83
CA ALA A 123 29.52 23.79 -38.65
C ALA A 123 29.42 23.23 -37.21
N PRO A 124 28.23 23.25 -36.59
CA PRO A 124 28.07 22.81 -35.22
C PRO A 124 28.38 21.31 -35.11
N VAL A 125 29.16 20.92 -34.09
CA VAL A 125 29.56 19.53 -33.88
C VAL A 125 28.47 18.83 -33.08
N VAL A 126 27.77 17.88 -33.72
CA VAL A 126 26.75 17.05 -33.08
C VAL A 126 27.35 15.70 -32.68
N GLN A 127 27.19 15.33 -31.42
CA GLN A 127 27.64 14.05 -30.88
C GLN A 127 26.48 13.32 -30.20
N VAL A 128 26.41 12.01 -30.43
CA VAL A 128 25.45 11.12 -29.78
C VAL A 128 26.22 10.15 -28.90
N THR A 129 25.90 10.14 -27.60
CA THR A 129 26.57 9.29 -26.62
C THR A 129 25.57 8.48 -25.82
N THR A 130 25.98 7.30 -25.35
CA THR A 130 25.16 6.46 -24.48
C THR A 130 25.57 6.67 -23.02
N VAL A 131 24.61 6.98 -22.16
CA VAL A 131 24.82 7.21 -20.74
C VAL A 131 23.93 6.29 -19.92
N THR A 132 24.48 5.66 -18.88
CA THR A 132 23.71 4.82 -17.94
C THR A 132 23.48 5.51 -16.62
N GLU A 133 22.24 5.49 -16.13
CA GLU A 133 21.85 6.00 -14.82
C GLU A 133 21.18 4.89 -14.00
N ARG A 134 21.38 4.89 -12.69
CA ARG A 134 20.68 3.97 -11.77
C ARG A 134 19.50 4.70 -11.14
N ALA A 135 18.33 4.05 -11.17
CA ALA A 135 17.14 4.52 -10.50
C ALA A 135 16.63 3.47 -9.50
N THR A 136 16.14 3.96 -8.36
CA THR A 136 15.61 3.11 -7.28
C THR A 136 14.21 2.60 -7.64
N ILE A 137 13.95 1.32 -7.35
CA ILE A 137 12.61 0.73 -7.36
C ILE A 137 12.18 0.56 -5.91
N ARG A 138 11.15 1.29 -5.47
CA ARG A 138 10.68 1.18 -4.09
C ARG A 138 10.09 -0.22 -3.84
N TYR A 139 10.30 -0.76 -2.65
CA TYR A 139 9.61 -1.98 -2.25
C TYR A 139 8.11 -1.74 -2.07
N GLY A 140 7.31 -2.79 -2.27
CA GLY A 140 5.90 -2.83 -1.89
C GLY A 140 5.70 -3.33 -0.45
N GLU A 141 4.50 -3.16 0.09
CA GLU A 141 4.11 -3.72 1.40
C GLU A 141 2.99 -4.77 1.21
N ARG A 142 3.11 -5.89 1.93
CA ARG A 142 2.09 -6.94 2.03
C ARG A 142 1.75 -7.17 3.50
N THR A 143 0.45 -7.22 3.78
CA THR A 143 -0.06 -7.51 5.12
C THR A 143 -0.50 -8.98 5.23
N VAL A 144 -0.12 -9.64 6.32
CA VAL A 144 -0.51 -11.02 6.62
C VAL A 144 -1.14 -11.08 8.01
N LYS A 145 -2.25 -11.81 8.16
CA LYS A 145 -2.91 -12.03 9.46
C LYS A 145 -2.12 -13.03 10.29
N ASP A 146 -1.97 -12.75 11.58
CA ASP A 146 -1.20 -13.57 12.50
C ASP A 146 -1.97 -13.77 13.81
N SER A 147 -2.42 -15.01 14.06
CA SER A 147 -3.19 -15.38 15.25
C SER A 147 -2.34 -15.54 16.52
N SER A 148 -1.01 -15.45 16.42
CA SER A 148 -0.12 -15.40 17.59
C SER A 148 -0.02 -13.99 18.18
N LEU A 149 -0.29 -12.96 17.37
CA LEU A 149 -0.21 -11.55 17.77
C LEU A 149 -1.59 -11.03 18.19
N ALA A 150 -1.61 -10.29 19.31
CA ALA A 150 -2.83 -9.62 19.79
C ALA A 150 -3.40 -8.65 18.74
N VAL A 151 -4.72 -8.55 18.66
CA VAL A 151 -5.40 -7.56 17.81
C VAL A 151 -4.82 -6.16 18.06
N GLY A 152 -4.59 -5.42 16.98
CA GLY A 152 -3.98 -4.09 17.01
C GLY A 152 -2.44 -4.08 17.04
N LYS A 153 -1.78 -5.22 17.27
CA LYS A 153 -0.32 -5.33 17.13
C LYS A 153 0.08 -5.49 15.66
N ARG A 154 1.18 -4.86 15.27
CA ARG A 154 1.82 -5.01 13.96
C ARG A 154 3.29 -5.36 14.16
N VAL A 155 3.80 -6.31 13.39
CA VAL A 155 5.21 -6.73 13.43
C VAL A 155 5.71 -6.91 12.00
N VAL A 156 6.86 -6.32 11.68
CA VAL A 156 7.53 -6.56 10.39
C VAL A 156 8.18 -7.95 10.43
N ARG A 157 7.72 -8.87 9.59
CA ARG A 157 8.28 -10.22 9.45
C ARG A 157 9.40 -10.28 8.43
N THR A 158 9.27 -9.49 7.36
CA THR A 158 10.29 -9.36 6.32
C THR A 158 10.46 -7.89 6.03
N LYS A 159 11.68 -7.37 6.21
CA LYS A 159 11.98 -5.97 5.91
C LYS A 159 12.01 -5.75 4.40
N GLY A 160 11.33 -4.71 3.93
CA GLY A 160 11.37 -4.34 2.52
C GLY A 160 12.75 -3.82 2.10
N VAL A 161 13.17 -4.17 0.89
CA VAL A 161 14.44 -3.70 0.31
C VAL A 161 14.16 -3.13 -1.07
N ASN A 162 14.66 -1.93 -1.33
CA ASN A 162 14.51 -1.30 -2.64
C ASN A 162 15.30 -2.07 -3.71
N GLY A 163 14.69 -2.22 -4.88
CA GLY A 163 15.35 -2.69 -6.08
C GLY A 163 16.08 -1.56 -6.81
N VAL A 164 16.69 -1.91 -7.94
CA VAL A 164 17.41 -0.98 -8.81
C VAL A 164 17.06 -1.29 -10.26
N LYS A 165 16.76 -0.26 -11.04
CA LYS A 165 16.74 -0.32 -12.50
C LYS A 165 17.86 0.52 -13.09
N THR A 166 18.50 -0.01 -14.11
CA THR A 166 19.46 0.70 -14.95
C THR A 166 18.72 1.27 -16.14
N LEU A 167 18.85 2.58 -16.32
CA LEU A 167 18.28 3.35 -17.41
C LEU A 167 19.42 3.72 -18.35
N THR A 168 19.32 3.31 -19.61
CA THR A 168 20.27 3.67 -20.65
C THR A 168 19.64 4.75 -21.51
N TYR A 169 20.34 5.88 -21.61
CA TYR A 169 19.91 7.03 -22.38
C TYR A 169 20.85 7.26 -23.56
N GLU A 170 20.27 7.69 -24.66
CA GLU A 170 20.98 8.33 -25.75
C GLU A 170 20.93 9.84 -25.50
N VAL A 171 22.11 10.47 -25.40
CA VAL A 171 22.27 11.90 -25.14
C VAL A 171 22.90 12.54 -26.37
N THR A 172 22.20 13.51 -26.94
CA THR A 172 22.69 14.32 -28.05
C THR A 172 23.24 15.62 -27.50
N THR A 173 24.43 15.97 -27.95
CA THR A 173 25.16 17.17 -27.57
C THR A 173 25.51 17.94 -28.84
N THR A 174 25.31 19.26 -28.84
CA THR A 174 25.70 20.17 -29.92
C THR A 174 26.67 21.19 -29.33
N ASP A 175 27.88 21.26 -29.87
CA ASP A 175 28.95 22.15 -29.40
C ASP A 175 29.24 22.00 -27.89
N GLY A 176 29.20 20.75 -27.40
CA GLY A 176 29.41 20.43 -25.98
C GLY A 176 28.18 20.64 -25.07
N VAL A 177 27.09 21.23 -25.56
CA VAL A 177 25.85 21.45 -24.80
C VAL A 177 24.83 20.36 -25.08
N ARG A 178 24.25 19.76 -24.03
CA ARG A 178 23.21 18.72 -24.17
C ARG A 178 21.93 19.30 -24.78
N THR A 179 21.57 18.86 -25.98
CA THR A 179 20.38 19.30 -26.72
C THR A 179 19.24 18.29 -26.67
N ALA A 180 19.51 17.00 -26.45
CA ALA A 180 18.49 15.98 -26.26
C ALA A 180 18.91 14.87 -25.28
N LYS A 181 17.93 14.23 -24.65
CA LYS A 181 18.09 12.99 -23.87
C LYS A 181 16.90 12.08 -24.08
N LYS A 182 17.13 10.87 -24.58
CA LYS A 182 16.09 9.87 -24.88
C LYS A 182 16.38 8.58 -24.14
N LEU A 183 15.38 8.03 -23.42
CA LEU A 183 15.51 6.71 -22.81
C LEU A 183 15.42 5.64 -23.90
N VAL A 184 16.46 4.82 -24.04
CA VAL A 184 16.52 3.75 -25.05
C VAL A 184 16.40 2.35 -24.45
N ARG A 185 16.74 2.18 -23.15
CA ARG A 185 16.60 0.90 -22.45
C ARG A 185 16.35 1.11 -20.95
N SER A 186 15.49 0.29 -20.37
CA SER A 186 15.25 0.24 -18.92
C SER A 186 15.26 -1.23 -18.48
N VAL A 187 16.19 -1.62 -17.63
CA VAL A 187 16.30 -3.00 -17.12
C VAL A 187 16.35 -2.99 -15.62
N VAL A 188 15.55 -3.84 -14.97
CA VAL A 188 15.66 -4.10 -13.54
C VAL A 188 16.90 -4.95 -13.29
N THR A 189 17.89 -4.39 -12.61
CA THR A 189 19.16 -5.07 -12.28
C THR A 189 19.15 -5.67 -10.89
N LYS A 190 18.30 -5.17 -9.98
CA LYS A 190 18.01 -5.78 -8.68
C LYS A 190 16.52 -5.70 -8.40
N GLN A 191 15.88 -6.83 -8.13
CA GLN A 191 14.46 -6.86 -7.77
C GLN A 191 14.23 -6.26 -6.37
N PRO A 192 13.17 -5.47 -6.16
CA PRO A 192 12.78 -5.07 -4.82
C PRO A 192 12.27 -6.29 -4.02
N VAL A 193 12.53 -6.28 -2.71
CA VAL A 193 11.97 -7.26 -1.77
C VAL A 193 10.77 -6.63 -1.07
N THR A 194 9.61 -7.24 -1.18
CA THR A 194 8.37 -6.79 -0.54
C THR A 194 8.48 -6.85 0.98
N GLN A 195 8.11 -5.76 1.66
CA GLN A 195 7.96 -5.73 3.11
C GLN A 195 6.73 -6.56 3.52
N VAL A 196 6.90 -7.47 4.46
CA VAL A 196 5.78 -8.25 5.02
C VAL A 196 5.51 -7.80 6.44
N VAL A 197 4.31 -7.29 6.68
CA VAL A 197 3.84 -6.89 8.00
C VAL A 197 2.77 -7.86 8.49
N ALA A 198 3.06 -8.55 9.58
CA ALA A 198 2.07 -9.35 10.31
C ALA A 198 1.17 -8.42 11.14
N VAL A 199 -0.14 -8.58 11.00
CA VAL A 199 -1.15 -7.90 11.81
C VAL A 199 -1.83 -8.92 12.72
N GLY A 200 -1.92 -8.58 14.01
CA GLY A 200 -2.45 -9.48 15.00
C GLY A 200 -3.96 -9.69 14.88
N THR A 201 -4.38 -10.94 15.05
CA THR A 201 -5.78 -11.36 15.05
C THR A 201 -6.18 -12.09 16.32
N LYS A 202 -5.25 -12.29 17.28
CA LYS A 202 -5.54 -12.91 18.57
C LYS A 202 -6.41 -11.97 19.40
N LYS A 203 -7.69 -12.33 19.55
CA LYS A 203 -8.58 -11.63 20.46
C LYS A 203 -8.13 -11.88 21.89
N ALA A 204 -8.21 -10.87 22.75
CA ALA A 204 -8.15 -11.10 24.18
C ALA A 204 -9.29 -12.08 24.55
N PRO A 205 -9.11 -12.93 25.56
CA PRO A 205 -10.23 -13.62 26.18
C PRO A 205 -11.27 -12.55 26.52
N GLN A 206 -12.49 -12.70 26.01
CA GLN A 206 -13.58 -11.89 26.55
C GLN A 206 -13.78 -12.40 27.97
N ALA A 207 -13.80 -11.49 28.93
CA ALA A 207 -14.25 -11.87 30.26
C ALA A 207 -15.69 -12.37 30.09
N ASN A 208 -15.96 -13.60 30.53
CA ASN A 208 -17.30 -14.16 30.55
C ASN A 208 -18.06 -13.46 31.67
N CYS A 209 -18.58 -12.28 31.36
CA CYS A 209 -19.37 -11.47 32.25
C CYS A 209 -20.84 -11.82 32.07
N ASP A 210 -21.58 -11.85 33.17
CA ASP A 210 -23.01 -12.08 33.14
C ASP A 210 -23.75 -10.86 32.54
N PRO A 211 -24.60 -11.05 31.51
CA PRO A 211 -25.28 -9.94 30.84
C PRO A 211 -26.37 -9.25 31.69
N ASN A 212 -26.78 -9.83 32.82
CA ASN A 212 -27.81 -9.23 33.69
C ASN A 212 -27.30 -8.05 34.52
N TYR A 213 -26.01 -7.72 34.48
CA TYR A 213 -25.39 -6.71 35.32
C TYR A 213 -24.51 -5.73 34.52
N SER A 214 -24.41 -4.47 34.98
CA SER A 214 -23.57 -3.46 34.35
C SER A 214 -22.12 -3.58 34.82
N GLY A 215 -21.27 -4.20 34.00
CA GLY A 215 -19.86 -4.41 34.34
C GLY A 215 -19.47 -5.85 34.07
N CYS A 216 -18.43 -6.32 34.78
CA CYS A 216 -18.06 -7.72 34.69
C CYS A 216 -18.35 -8.46 35.99
N VAL A 217 -19.57 -8.99 36.09
CA VAL A 217 -19.92 -10.00 37.10
C VAL A 217 -19.50 -11.36 36.52
N PRO A 218 -18.56 -12.10 37.14
CA PRO A 218 -18.14 -13.40 36.65
C PRO A 218 -19.31 -14.39 36.57
N ILE A 219 -19.37 -15.22 35.53
CA ILE A 219 -20.35 -16.31 35.49
C ILE A 219 -19.86 -17.46 36.39
N ALA A 220 -20.53 -17.65 37.52
CA ALA A 220 -20.23 -18.69 38.50
C ALA A 220 -21.53 -19.32 39.04
N SER A 221 -21.43 -20.33 39.90
CA SER A 221 -22.61 -20.89 40.57
C SER A 221 -23.20 -19.94 41.61
N ASP A 222 -22.36 -19.06 42.16
CA ASP A 222 -22.69 -18.08 43.18
C ASP A 222 -21.66 -16.95 43.10
N VAL A 223 -22.10 -15.71 43.24
CA VAL A 223 -21.25 -14.51 43.18
C VAL A 223 -21.67 -13.61 44.33
N ASP A 224 -20.70 -13.15 45.10
CA ASP A 224 -20.94 -12.33 46.28
C ASP A 224 -20.37 -10.90 46.12
N CYS A 225 -20.87 -9.97 46.93
CA CYS A 225 -20.28 -8.65 47.05
C CYS A 225 -18.95 -8.68 47.81
N SER A 226 -17.90 -8.12 47.21
CA SER A 226 -16.58 -7.94 47.83
C SER A 226 -16.70 -7.13 49.11
N GLY A 227 -16.19 -7.66 50.23
CA GLY A 227 -16.27 -7.01 51.55
C GLY A 227 -17.49 -7.42 52.38
N GLY A 228 -18.39 -8.23 51.83
CA GLY A 228 -19.50 -8.85 52.56
C GLY A 228 -19.13 -10.16 53.26
N SER A 229 -20.14 -10.82 53.85
CA SER A 229 -20.00 -12.13 54.52
C SER A 229 -20.15 -13.34 53.59
N GLY A 230 -20.10 -13.12 52.27
CA GLY A 230 -20.32 -14.14 51.26
C GLY A 230 -19.33 -15.30 51.32
N ASN A 231 -19.74 -16.48 50.88
CA ASN A 231 -18.96 -17.72 50.87
C ASN A 231 -18.90 -18.38 49.48
N GLY A 232 -19.33 -17.67 48.45
CA GLY A 232 -19.37 -18.07 47.07
C GLY A 232 -17.97 -18.20 46.45
N PRO A 233 -17.86 -18.90 45.32
CA PRO A 233 -16.61 -19.12 44.60
C PRO A 233 -16.09 -17.86 43.87
N ALA A 234 -16.92 -16.81 43.74
CA ALA A 234 -16.57 -15.57 43.06
C ALA A 234 -17.11 -14.35 43.82
N TYR A 235 -16.40 -13.23 43.69
CA TYR A 235 -16.78 -11.96 44.30
C TYR A 235 -16.71 -10.83 43.28
N VAL A 236 -17.55 -9.82 43.45
CA VAL A 236 -17.57 -8.63 42.61
C VAL A 236 -17.63 -7.37 43.48
N SER A 237 -16.90 -6.33 43.07
CA SER A 237 -16.92 -5.03 43.76
C SER A 237 -17.94 -4.12 43.11
N GLY A 238 -18.92 -3.66 43.90
CA GLY A 238 -19.92 -2.68 43.46
C GLY A 238 -19.47 -1.21 43.59
N PRO A 239 -20.38 -0.27 43.30
CA PRO A 239 -21.77 -0.51 42.89
C PRO A 239 -21.89 -0.97 41.44
N ILE A 240 -22.80 -1.92 41.17
CA ILE A 240 -23.08 -2.48 39.84
C ILE A 240 -24.58 -2.39 39.57
N ARG A 241 -24.99 -1.85 38.44
CA ARG A 241 -26.41 -1.76 38.12
C ARG A 241 -26.96 -3.10 37.63
N VAL A 242 -28.11 -3.53 38.15
CA VAL A 242 -28.86 -4.66 37.59
C VAL A 242 -29.55 -4.21 36.30
N ILE A 243 -29.27 -4.91 35.20
CA ILE A 243 -29.83 -4.67 33.86
C ILE A 243 -31.01 -5.60 33.57
N GLY A 244 -30.88 -6.87 33.98
CA GLY A 244 -31.86 -7.93 33.77
C GLY A 244 -32.33 -8.52 35.10
N ASP A 245 -32.21 -9.83 35.24
CA ASP A 245 -32.60 -10.55 36.45
C ASP A 245 -31.44 -10.60 37.44
N ASP A 246 -31.71 -10.34 38.73
CA ASP A 246 -30.71 -10.50 39.79
C ASP A 246 -30.57 -11.98 40.20
N ILE A 247 -29.91 -12.77 39.37
CA ILE A 247 -29.76 -14.22 39.55
C ILE A 247 -28.85 -14.61 40.73
N TYR A 248 -28.01 -13.70 41.19
CA TYR A 248 -27.06 -13.89 42.30
C TYR A 248 -27.49 -13.17 43.59
N ASP A 249 -28.68 -12.56 43.65
CA ASP A 249 -29.18 -11.81 44.84
C ASP A 249 -28.19 -10.72 45.32
N LEU A 250 -27.55 -10.01 44.38
CA LEU A 250 -26.57 -8.97 44.68
C LEU A 250 -27.22 -7.62 45.01
N ASP A 251 -28.47 -7.40 44.59
CA ASP A 251 -29.31 -6.21 44.83
C ASP A 251 -30.43 -6.60 45.82
N ARG A 252 -30.04 -6.81 47.08
CA ARG A 252 -30.93 -7.36 48.11
C ARG A 252 -32.05 -6.41 48.52
N ASP A 253 -31.85 -5.11 48.38
CA ASP A 253 -32.87 -4.10 48.68
C ASP A 253 -33.75 -3.74 47.47
N GLY A 254 -33.36 -4.18 46.26
CA GLY A 254 -34.16 -4.14 45.05
C GLY A 254 -34.24 -2.76 44.41
N ASP A 255 -33.22 -1.92 44.61
CA ASP A 255 -33.17 -0.55 44.12
C ASP A 255 -32.62 -0.42 42.69
N GLY A 256 -32.11 -1.54 42.15
CA GLY A 256 -31.44 -1.64 40.85
C GLY A 256 -29.92 -1.55 40.93
N THR A 257 -29.33 -1.49 42.12
CA THR A 257 -27.90 -1.36 42.39
C THR A 257 -27.43 -2.51 43.25
N ALA A 258 -26.66 -3.41 42.65
CA ALA A 258 -25.95 -4.49 43.33
C ALA A 258 -24.69 -3.98 44.04
N CYS A 259 -24.42 -4.56 45.23
CA CYS A 259 -23.20 -4.36 46.01
C CYS A 259 -22.86 -2.89 46.33
N ASP A 260 -23.86 -2.11 46.72
CA ASP A 260 -23.73 -0.73 47.17
C ASP A 260 -23.19 -0.60 48.61
#